data_AF-A0A1F9W8F6-F1
#
_entry.id   AF-A0A1F9W8F6-F1
#
_cell.length_a   1.000
_cell.length_b   1.000
_cell.length_c   1.000
_cell.angle_alpha   90.00
_cell.angle_beta   90.00
_cell.angle_gamma   90.00
#
_symmetry.space_group_name_H-M   'P 1'
#
loop_
_entity.id
_entity.type
_entity.pdbx_description
1 polymer ?
#
loop_
_entity_poly.entity_id
_entity_poly.type
_entity_poly.pdbx_seq_one_letter_code
_entity_poly.pdbx_strand_id
1 'polypeptide(L)'
;MWRAIAIEVLSFPFTALAFIAGWAFRDIRFGVLAGAVVFTIFFIAALASIFFIRTYSYTDSALPPVFALLWSAVLAPFSFGGSLFSAPAFIGAGIMLGACMAMAKRYAVEKKWLLFPALVFLYEMLPVNIPGQFDDMFALTGAAGYLLALFLRRVLPGILADLAGRRKAG
;
A
#
# COMPACT_ATOMS: atom_id res chain seq x y z
N MET A 1 -12.74 -7.68 9.32
CA MET A 1 -11.42 -8.22 9.70
C MET A 1 -11.10 -9.52 8.98
N TRP A 2 -11.75 -10.66 9.26
CA TRP A 2 -11.44 -11.90 8.50
C TRP A 2 -11.64 -11.78 7.00
N ARG A 3 -12.54 -10.92 6.53
CA ARG A 3 -12.77 -10.70 5.09
C ARG A 3 -11.56 -10.10 4.38
N ALA A 4 -10.90 -9.08 4.94
CA ALA A 4 -9.73 -8.46 4.30
C ALA A 4 -8.52 -9.41 4.30
N ILE A 5 -8.26 -10.04 5.45
CA ILE A 5 -7.21 -11.05 5.59
C ILE A 5 -7.51 -12.26 4.70
N ALA A 6 -8.77 -12.71 4.61
CA ALA A 6 -9.15 -13.80 3.72
C ALA A 6 -9.00 -13.40 2.26
N ILE A 7 -9.35 -12.18 1.86
CA ILE A 7 -9.13 -11.67 0.50
C ILE A 7 -7.64 -11.69 0.17
N GLU A 8 -6.76 -11.26 1.09
CA GLU A 8 -5.32 -11.33 0.87
C GLU A 8 -4.76 -12.75 0.90
N VAL A 9 -5.18 -13.58 1.86
CA VAL A 9 -4.75 -14.99 1.92
C VAL A 9 -5.22 -15.75 0.69
N LEU A 10 -6.39 -15.44 0.16
CA LEU A 10 -6.92 -16.00 -1.08
C LEU A 10 -6.26 -15.39 -2.32
N SER A 11 -5.73 -14.16 -2.25
CA SER A 11 -5.04 -13.54 -3.38
C SER A 11 -3.85 -14.40 -3.82
N PHE A 12 -3.11 -15.01 -2.90
CA PHE A 12 -1.97 -15.88 -3.20
C PHE A 12 -2.34 -17.15 -3.99
N PRO A 13 -3.24 -18.03 -3.54
CA PRO A 13 -3.63 -19.22 -4.30
C PRO A 13 -4.35 -18.85 -5.60
N PHE A 14 -5.18 -17.81 -5.65
CA PHE A 14 -5.82 -17.39 -6.91
C PHE A 14 -4.82 -16.81 -7.91
N THR A 15 -3.84 -16.04 -7.43
CA THR A 15 -2.73 -15.53 -8.25
C THR A 15 -1.87 -16.66 -8.78
N ALA A 16 -1.54 -17.64 -7.94
CA ALA A 16 -0.77 -18.81 -8.36
C ALA A 16 -1.54 -19.66 -9.38
N LEU A 17 -2.83 -19.88 -9.18
CA LEU A 17 -3.70 -20.58 -10.14
C LEU A 17 -3.80 -19.82 -11.46
N ALA A 18 -3.97 -18.50 -11.41
CA ALA A 18 -4.02 -17.65 -12.60
C ALA A 18 -2.68 -17.67 -13.36
N PHE A 19 -1.56 -17.68 -12.63
CA PHE A 19 -0.23 -17.85 -13.20
C PHE A 19 -0.08 -19.20 -13.91
N ILE A 20 -0.39 -20.30 -13.22
CA ILE A 20 -0.28 -21.65 -13.78
C ILE A 20 -1.20 -21.81 -15.00
N ALA A 21 -2.44 -21.32 -14.91
CA ALA A 21 -3.39 -21.35 -16.01
C ALA A 21 -2.87 -20.53 -17.21
N GLY A 22 -2.47 -19.28 -16.98
CA GLY A 22 -1.95 -18.43 -18.06
C GLY A 22 -0.68 -18.99 -18.71
N TRP A 23 0.20 -19.60 -17.91
CA TRP A 23 1.40 -20.26 -18.43
C TRP A 23 1.03 -21.48 -19.28
N ALA A 24 0.10 -22.32 -18.80
CA ALA A 24 -0.38 -23.50 -19.54
C ALA A 24 -1.10 -23.15 -20.85
N PHE A 25 -1.79 -22.01 -20.92
CA PHE A 25 -2.53 -21.61 -22.11
C PHE A 25 -1.65 -21.04 -23.23
N ARG A 26 -0.51 -20.42 -22.92
CA ARG A 26 0.30 -19.72 -23.93
C ARG A 26 1.79 -19.78 -23.66
N ASP A 27 2.26 -19.00 -22.69
CA ASP A 27 3.67 -18.86 -22.35
C ASP A 27 3.83 -18.26 -20.94
N ILE A 28 5.05 -18.31 -20.42
CA ILE A 28 5.34 -17.83 -19.04
C ILE A 28 5.00 -16.34 -18.87
N ARG A 29 5.13 -15.53 -19.92
CA ARG A 29 4.78 -14.09 -19.88
C ARG A 29 3.28 -13.91 -19.68
N PHE A 30 2.47 -14.67 -20.39
CA PHE A 30 1.02 -14.67 -20.21
C PHE A 30 0.59 -15.18 -18.83
N GLY A 31 1.29 -16.20 -18.31
CA GLY A 31 1.16 -16.65 -16.93
C GLY A 31 1.37 -15.52 -15.93
N VAL A 32 2.50 -14.82 -15.98
CA VAL A 32 2.76 -13.74 -15.02
C VAL A 32 1.77 -12.59 -15.18
N LEU A 33 1.38 -12.22 -16.41
CA LEU A 33 0.37 -11.18 -16.61
C LEU A 33 -0.98 -11.58 -15.98
N ALA A 34 -1.41 -12.83 -16.15
CA ALA A 34 -2.66 -13.34 -15.57
C ALA A 34 -2.60 -13.36 -14.03
N GLY A 35 -1.48 -13.82 -13.46
CA GLY A 35 -1.24 -13.75 -12.02
C GLY A 35 -1.27 -12.32 -11.51
N ALA A 36 -0.59 -11.41 -12.20
CA ALA A 36 -0.53 -10.00 -11.86
C ALA A 36 -1.94 -9.38 -11.81
N VAL A 37 -2.73 -9.54 -12.86
CA VAL A 37 -4.10 -9.00 -12.93
C VAL A 37 -4.96 -9.51 -11.76
N VAL A 38 -4.92 -10.82 -11.49
CA VAL A 38 -5.71 -11.41 -10.39
C VAL A 38 -5.26 -10.87 -9.03
N PHE A 39 -3.96 -10.79 -8.78
CA PHE A 39 -3.43 -10.22 -7.54
C PHE A 39 -3.85 -8.76 -7.33
N THR A 40 -3.75 -7.93 -8.38
CA THR A 40 -4.20 -6.53 -8.38
C THR A 40 -5.68 -6.41 -8.02
N ILE A 41 -6.55 -7.24 -8.59
CA ILE A 41 -7.99 -7.23 -8.29
C ILE A 41 -8.25 -7.54 -6.82
N PHE A 42 -7.62 -8.60 -6.29
CA PHE A 42 -7.77 -8.96 -4.89
C PHE A 42 -7.23 -7.87 -3.95
N PHE A 43 -6.16 -7.19 -4.34
CA PHE A 43 -5.61 -6.09 -3.57
C PHE A 43 -6.53 -4.86 -3.54
N ILE A 44 -7.09 -4.46 -4.68
CA ILE A 44 -8.09 -3.38 -4.73
C ILE A 44 -9.31 -3.74 -3.87
N ALA A 45 -9.75 -5.00 -3.90
CA ALA A 45 -10.83 -5.48 -3.05
C ALA A 45 -10.46 -5.42 -1.55
N ALA A 46 -9.22 -5.73 -1.18
CA ALA A 46 -8.73 -5.61 0.18
C ALA A 46 -8.67 -4.14 0.66
N LEU A 47 -8.15 -3.22 -0.17
CA LEU A 47 -8.14 -1.79 0.13
C LEU A 47 -9.55 -1.22 0.26
N ALA A 48 -10.44 -1.54 -0.68
CA ALA A 48 -11.85 -1.13 -0.60
C ALA A 48 -12.48 -1.65 0.70
N SER A 49 -12.23 -2.91 1.06
CA SER A 49 -12.67 -3.50 2.33
C SER A 49 -12.16 -2.72 3.55
N ILE A 50 -10.93 -2.20 3.55
CA ILE A 50 -10.40 -1.38 4.66
C ILE A 50 -11.23 -0.10 4.86
N PHE A 51 -11.72 0.53 3.79
CA PHE A 51 -12.60 1.70 3.90
C PHE A 51 -13.97 1.37 4.51
N PHE A 52 -14.49 0.16 4.27
CA PHE A 52 -15.77 -0.29 4.83
C PHE A 52 -15.65 -0.89 6.24
N ILE A 53 -14.45 -1.25 6.69
CA ILE A 53 -14.23 -1.82 8.03
C ILE A 53 -14.22 -0.70 9.09
N ARG A 54 -15.07 -0.84 10.13
CA ARG A 54 -15.16 0.14 11.23
C ARG A 54 -13.86 0.26 12.04
N THR A 55 -13.13 -0.83 12.26
CA THR A 55 -11.89 -0.88 13.07
C THR A 55 -10.82 -1.75 12.40
N TYR A 56 -9.61 -1.23 12.22
CA TYR A 56 -8.47 -1.96 11.64
C TYR A 56 -7.36 -2.21 12.68
N SER A 57 -6.60 -3.29 12.46
CA SER A 57 -5.55 -3.82 13.32
C SER A 57 -4.18 -3.16 13.04
N TYR A 58 -3.16 -3.38 13.88
CA TYR A 58 -1.79 -2.93 13.57
C TYR A 58 -1.12 -3.84 12.53
N THR A 59 -1.56 -5.09 12.45
CA THR A 59 -1.16 -5.99 11.36
C THR A 59 -1.65 -5.45 10.01
N ASP A 60 -2.81 -4.80 9.96
CA ASP A 60 -3.34 -4.20 8.72
C ASP A 60 -2.46 -3.05 8.20
N SER A 61 -1.78 -2.32 9.10
CA SER A 61 -0.80 -1.29 8.68
C SER A 61 0.50 -1.86 8.12
N ALA A 62 0.81 -3.13 8.36
CA ALA A 62 1.99 -3.79 7.80
C ALA A 62 1.71 -4.40 6.40
N LEU A 63 0.45 -4.52 6.00
CA LEU A 63 0.07 -5.11 4.72
C LEU A 63 0.56 -4.32 3.51
N PRO A 64 0.41 -2.97 3.43
CA PRO A 64 0.88 -2.25 2.26
C PRO A 64 2.39 -2.38 1.98
N PRO A 65 3.30 -2.28 2.98
CA PRO A 65 4.72 -2.56 2.77
C PRO A 65 5.02 -3.99 2.30
N VAL A 66 4.39 -5.00 2.93
CA VAL A 66 4.59 -6.41 2.57
C VAL A 66 4.13 -6.66 1.14
N PHE A 67 2.96 -6.12 0.79
CA PHE A 67 2.42 -6.19 -0.55
C PHE A 67 3.36 -5.52 -1.56
N ALA A 68 3.87 -4.34 -1.22
CA ALA A 68 4.76 -3.59 -2.10
C ALA A 68 6.04 -4.38 -2.44
N LEU A 69 6.62 -5.04 -1.44
CA LEU A 69 7.79 -5.89 -1.61
C LEU A 69 7.51 -7.10 -2.50
N LEU A 70 6.43 -7.83 -2.22
CA LEU A 70 6.07 -9.03 -2.97
C LEU A 70 5.73 -8.71 -4.43
N TRP A 71 4.95 -7.65 -4.65
CA TRP A 71 4.57 -7.21 -5.99
C TRP A 71 5.76 -6.67 -6.78
N SER A 72 6.66 -5.91 -6.14
CA SER A 72 7.92 -5.49 -6.78
C SER A 72 8.77 -6.68 -7.20
N ALA A 73 8.83 -7.74 -6.39
CA ALA A 73 9.55 -8.96 -6.73
C ALA A 73 8.90 -9.70 -7.92
N VAL A 74 7.57 -9.74 -7.98
CA VAL A 74 6.81 -10.35 -9.09
C VAL A 74 6.99 -9.57 -10.40
N LEU A 75 7.04 -8.24 -10.34
CA LEU A 75 7.19 -7.38 -11.51
C LEU A 75 8.64 -7.16 -11.95
N ALA A 76 9.64 -7.47 -11.11
CA ALA A 76 11.04 -7.29 -11.43
C ALA A 76 11.47 -7.94 -12.77
N PRO A 77 11.02 -9.16 -13.15
CA PRO A 77 11.33 -9.76 -14.44
C PRO A 77 10.71 -9.03 -15.66
N PHE A 78 9.70 -8.19 -15.44
CA PHE A 78 8.98 -7.43 -16.48
C PHE A 78 9.57 -6.03 -16.69
N SER A 79 10.47 -5.60 -15.81
CA SER A 79 11.11 -4.28 -15.84
C SER A 79 12.30 -4.18 -16.82
N PHE A 80 12.54 -5.17 -17.68
CA PHE A 80 13.67 -5.16 -18.61
C PHE A 80 13.35 -4.32 -19.87
N GLY A 81 13.86 -3.08 -19.91
CA GLY A 81 13.91 -2.25 -21.12
C GLY A 81 13.27 -0.86 -20.99
N GLY A 82 13.93 0.05 -20.28
CA GLY A 82 13.71 1.50 -20.40
C GLY A 82 12.53 2.09 -19.62
N SER A 83 11.45 1.35 -19.37
CA SER A 83 10.36 1.77 -18.47
C SER A 83 10.55 1.12 -17.10
N LEU A 84 11.35 1.76 -16.26
CA LEU A 84 11.54 1.34 -14.86
C LEU A 84 10.18 1.39 -14.15
N PHE A 85 9.60 0.22 -13.89
CA PHE A 85 8.74 0.10 -12.71
C PHE A 85 9.61 0.49 -11.51
N SER A 86 9.35 1.64 -10.90
CA SER A 86 10.20 2.12 -9.81
C SER A 86 9.83 1.40 -8.52
N ALA A 87 10.33 0.17 -8.40
CA ALA A 87 10.21 -0.62 -7.17
C ALA A 87 10.54 0.21 -5.90
N PRO A 88 11.54 1.13 -5.91
CA PRO A 88 11.76 2.03 -4.77
C PRO A 88 10.60 2.96 -4.44
N ALA A 89 9.93 3.60 -5.42
CA ALA A 89 8.82 4.50 -5.12
C ALA A 89 7.59 3.74 -4.66
N PHE A 90 7.31 2.59 -5.26
CA PHE A 90 6.19 1.76 -4.84
C PHE A 90 6.38 1.16 -3.44
N ILE A 91 7.57 0.64 -3.11
CA ILE A 91 7.91 0.21 -1.74
C ILE A 91 7.80 1.40 -0.77
N GLY A 92 8.32 2.57 -1.16
CA GLY A 92 8.22 3.79 -0.38
C GLY A 92 6.77 4.19 -0.09
N ALA A 93 5.91 4.20 -1.11
CA ALA A 93 4.49 4.47 -0.98
C ALA A 93 3.81 3.46 -0.02
N GLY A 94 4.19 2.19 -0.07
CA GLY A 94 3.69 1.15 0.85
C GLY A 94 4.07 1.43 2.30
N ILE A 95 5.32 1.80 2.54
CA ILE A 95 5.82 2.20 3.86
C ILE A 95 5.06 3.42 4.37
N MET A 96 4.88 4.45 3.53
CA MET A 96 4.16 5.68 3.92
C MET A 96 2.69 5.40 4.24
N LEU A 97 2.01 4.58 3.43
CA LEU A 97 0.62 4.18 3.71
C LEU A 97 0.52 3.39 5.02
N GLY A 98 1.42 2.43 5.23
CA GLY A 98 1.48 1.67 6.47
C GLY A 98 1.70 2.56 7.70
N ALA A 99 2.62 3.51 7.62
CA ALA A 99 2.87 4.49 8.68
C ALA A 99 1.65 5.40 8.95
N CYS A 100 0.98 5.88 7.89
CA CYS A 100 -0.27 6.63 8.00
C CYS A 100 -1.36 5.83 8.72
N MET A 101 -1.54 4.56 8.36
CA MET A 101 -2.50 3.66 9.02
C MET A 101 -2.13 3.44 10.49
N ALA A 102 -0.86 3.16 10.80
CA ALA A 102 -0.41 2.95 12.17
C ALA A 102 -0.65 4.20 13.05
N MET A 103 -0.36 5.39 12.53
CA MET A 103 -0.62 6.66 13.24
C MET A 103 -2.10 6.95 13.39
N ALA A 104 -2.89 6.78 12.33
CA ALA A 104 -4.32 7.00 12.38
C ALA A 104 -5.00 6.07 13.38
N LYS A 105 -4.49 4.84 13.55
CA LYS A 105 -4.95 3.92 14.58
C LYS A 105 -4.54 4.36 15.99
N ARG A 106 -3.26 4.67 16.21
CA ARG A 106 -2.73 5.01 17.54
C ARG A 106 -3.35 6.28 18.12
N TYR A 107 -3.61 7.27 17.26
CA TYR A 107 -4.08 8.60 17.67
C TYR A 107 -5.53 8.87 17.25
N ALA A 108 -6.30 7.84 16.90
CA ALA A 108 -7.70 7.93 16.49
C ALA A 108 -7.97 9.01 15.42
N VAL A 109 -7.05 9.15 14.45
CA VAL A 109 -7.16 10.17 13.42
C VAL A 109 -8.21 9.75 12.38
N GLU A 110 -8.91 10.75 11.83
CA GLU A 110 -9.96 10.55 10.83
C GLU A 110 -9.45 9.78 9.60
N LYS A 111 -10.18 8.74 9.17
CA LYS A 111 -9.79 7.86 8.06
C LYS A 111 -9.60 8.56 6.72
N LYS A 112 -10.14 9.78 6.54
CA LYS A 112 -9.96 10.59 5.33
C LYS A 112 -8.49 10.90 5.04
N TRP A 113 -7.64 10.91 6.07
CA TRP A 113 -6.19 11.06 5.93
C TRP A 113 -5.50 9.82 5.35
N LEU A 114 -6.22 8.71 5.17
CA LEU A 114 -5.68 7.53 4.50
C LEU A 114 -5.95 7.55 3.00
N LEU A 115 -6.85 8.42 2.52
CA LEU A 115 -7.28 8.42 1.12
C LEU A 115 -6.12 8.77 0.19
N PHE A 116 -5.43 9.88 0.45
CA PHE A 116 -4.31 10.31 -0.39
C PHE A 116 -3.15 9.29 -0.43
N PRO A 117 -2.59 8.81 0.70
CA PRO A 117 -1.52 7.81 0.64
C PRO A 117 -2.00 6.48 0.03
N ALA A 118 -3.29 6.13 0.15
CA ALA A 118 -3.84 4.94 -0.53
C ALA A 118 -3.93 5.14 -2.05
N LEU A 119 -4.31 6.34 -2.52
CA LEU A 119 -4.33 6.67 -3.94
C LEU A 119 -2.93 6.64 -4.55
N VAL A 120 -1.94 7.22 -3.85
CA VAL A 120 -0.54 7.15 -4.28
C VAL A 120 -0.05 5.70 -4.34
N PHE A 121 -0.38 4.89 -3.34
CA PHE A 121 -0.02 3.47 -3.35
C PHE A 121 -0.65 2.70 -4.51
N LEU A 122 -1.93 2.95 -4.79
CA LEU A 122 -2.64 2.35 -5.92
C LEU A 122 -2.07 2.80 -7.26
N TYR A 123 -1.69 4.07 -7.37
CA TYR A 123 -1.07 4.64 -8.56
C TYR A 123 0.23 3.92 -8.89
N GLU A 124 1.14 3.82 -7.91
CA GLU A 124 2.43 3.15 -8.03
C GLU A 124 2.32 1.63 -8.26
N MET A 125 1.17 1.03 -7.94
CA MET A 125 0.92 -0.39 -8.24
C MET A 125 0.61 -0.63 -9.72
N LEU A 126 0.10 0.38 -10.45
CA LEU A 126 -0.37 0.19 -11.82
C LEU A 126 0.82 -0.06 -12.75
N PRO A 127 0.80 -1.15 -13.55
CA PRO A 127 1.85 -1.42 -14.53
C PRO A 127 1.84 -0.43 -15.72
N VAL A 128 0.92 0.53 -15.72
CA VAL A 128 0.77 1.61 -16.72
C VAL A 128 1.50 2.88 -16.25
N ASN A 129 2.32 2.81 -15.19
CA ASN A 129 3.02 3.97 -14.66
C ASN A 129 3.77 4.66 -15.80
N ILE A 130 3.50 5.95 -16.03
CA ILE A 130 4.17 6.73 -17.08
C ILE A 130 5.62 6.80 -16.61
N PRO A 131 6.55 6.04 -17.22
CA PRO A 131 7.85 5.80 -16.61
C PRO A 131 8.64 7.10 -16.66
N GLY A 132 8.71 7.78 -15.53
CA GLY A 132 9.35 9.08 -15.42
C GLY A 132 9.77 9.34 -13.99
N GLN A 133 11.06 9.61 -13.79
CA GLN A 133 11.64 9.93 -12.48
C GLN A 133 10.89 11.06 -11.76
N PHE A 134 10.29 12.00 -12.52
CA PHE A 134 9.48 13.08 -11.97
C PHE A 134 8.21 12.61 -11.28
N ASP A 135 7.57 11.58 -11.82
CA ASP A 135 6.31 11.06 -11.33
C ASP A 135 6.51 10.21 -10.07
N ASP A 136 7.51 9.32 -10.10
CA ASP A 136 7.96 8.55 -8.93
C ASP A 136 8.36 9.46 -7.76
N MET A 137 9.11 10.54 -8.07
CA MET A 137 9.48 11.53 -7.07
C MET A 137 8.27 12.29 -6.55
N PHE A 138 7.31 12.64 -7.41
CA PHE A 138 6.10 13.36 -7.00
C PHE A 138 5.20 12.49 -6.11
N ALA A 139 5.01 11.22 -6.45
CA ALA A 139 4.30 10.24 -5.65
C ALA A 139 4.96 10.04 -4.27
N LEU A 140 6.27 9.79 -4.25
CA LEU A 140 7.00 9.55 -3.00
C LEU A 140 7.03 10.81 -2.10
N THR A 141 7.34 11.98 -2.68
CA THR A 141 7.37 13.25 -1.94
C THR A 141 5.98 13.67 -1.48
N GLY A 142 4.96 13.43 -2.30
CA GLY A 142 3.56 13.64 -1.94
C GLY A 142 3.16 12.78 -0.75
N ALA A 143 3.43 11.46 -0.79
CA ALA A 143 3.12 10.55 0.31
C ALA A 143 3.87 10.90 1.60
N ALA A 144 5.18 11.22 1.50
CA ALA A 144 5.99 11.65 2.63
C ALA A 144 5.51 12.99 3.21
N GLY A 145 5.21 13.96 2.35
CA GLY A 145 4.65 15.25 2.75
C GLY A 145 3.29 15.10 3.43
N TYR A 146 2.45 14.18 2.95
CA TYR A 146 1.16 13.89 3.56
C TYR A 146 1.30 13.22 4.93
N LEU A 147 2.24 12.27 5.07
CA LEU A 147 2.60 11.66 6.36
C LEU A 147 3.07 12.73 7.35
N LEU A 148 3.93 13.65 6.92
CA LEU A 148 4.42 14.75 7.74
C LEU A 148 3.27 15.70 8.14
N ALA A 149 2.38 16.03 7.21
CA ALA A 149 1.21 16.87 7.49
C ALA A 149 0.26 16.20 8.50
N LEU A 150 0.02 14.90 8.36
CA LEU A 150 -0.74 14.10 9.32
C LEU A 150 -0.08 14.14 10.71
N PHE A 151 1.23 13.93 10.76
CA PHE A 151 1.99 13.96 12.00
C PHE A 151 1.90 15.34 12.67
N LEU A 152 2.25 16.41 11.97
CA LEU A 152 2.30 17.76 12.53
C LEU A 152 0.92 18.30 12.92
N ARG A 153 -0.13 18.04 12.13
CA ARG A 153 -1.46 18.63 12.35
C ARG A 153 -2.35 17.83 13.29
N ARG A 154 -2.15 16.52 13.40
CA ARG A 154 -3.08 15.64 14.13
C ARG A 154 -2.42 14.82 15.23
N VAL A 155 -1.18 14.39 15.04
CA VAL A 155 -0.48 13.55 16.03
C VAL A 155 0.28 14.40 17.05
N LEU A 156 1.08 15.35 16.59
CA LEU A 156 1.92 16.21 17.43
C LEU A 156 1.11 16.99 18.49
N PRO A 157 -0.06 17.59 18.18
CA PRO A 157 -0.86 18.28 19.20
C PRO A 157 -1.33 17.34 20.32
N GLY A 158 -1.68 16.10 19.98
CA GLY A 158 -2.08 15.08 20.97
C GLY A 158 -0.92 14.69 21.88
N ILE A 159 0.27 14.46 21.31
CA ILE A 159 1.49 14.15 22.08
C ILE A 159 1.85 15.31 23.03
N LEU A 160 1.80 16.54 22.54
CA LEU A 160 2.11 17.73 23.35
C LEU A 160 1.10 17.92 24.49
N ALA A 161 -0.19 17.68 24.24
CA ALA A 161 -1.23 17.73 25.26
C ALA A 161 -1.01 16.68 26.37
N ASP A 162 -0.69 15.44 26.00
CA ASP A 162 -0.37 14.37 26.95
C ASP A 162 0.86 14.69 27.80
N LEU A 163 1.92 15.23 27.18
CA LEU A 163 3.13 15.63 27.90
C LEU A 163 2.87 16.81 28.85
N ALA A 164 2.08 17.80 28.43
CA ALA A 164 1.71 18.94 29.27
C ALA A 164 0.81 18.53 30.45
N GLY A 165 -0.11 17.58 30.24
CA GLY A 165 -0.96 17.02 31.28
C GLY A 165 -0.17 16.27 32.36
N ARG A 166 0.82 15.46 31.95
CA ARG A 166 1.72 14.78 32.89
C ARG A 166 2.57 15.74 33.72
N ARG A 167 2.95 16.89 33.15
CA ARG A 167 3.77 17.90 33.83
C ARG A 167 3.00 18.73 34.87
N LYS A 168 1.66 18.73 34.82
CA LYS A 168 0.80 19.39 35.83
C LYS A 168 0.41 18.48 36.99
N ALA A 169 0.63 17.17 36.86
CA ALA A 169 0.19 16.16 37.83
C ALA A 169 1.32 15.64 38.74
N GLY A 170 2.55 16.11 38.55
CA GLY A 170 3.70 15.85 39.42
C GLY A 170 4.23 17.16 40.00
#